data_AF-J2WS28-F1
#
_entry.id   AF-J2WS28-F1
#
_cell.length_a   1.000
_cell.length_b   1.000
_cell.length_c   1.000
_cell.angle_alpha   90.00
_cell.angle_beta   90.00
_cell.angle_gamma   90.00
#
_symmetry.space_group_name_H-M   'P 1'
#
loop_
_entity.id
_entity.type
_entity.pdbx_description
1 polymer ?
#
loop_
_entity_poly.entity_id
_entity_poly.type
_entity_poly.pdbx_seq_one_letter_code
_entity_poly.pdbx_strand_id
1 'polypeptide(L)' 'MDDLLREFLTETSESLDTVDNQLVKFEQEPNNAKILDNIFRLVHTIKGTCGFLGLPRLEALAHAGETLM' A
#
# COMPACT_ATOMS: atom_id res chain seq x y z
N MET A 1 11.58 -0.60 -19.23
CA MET A 1 11.29 -1.58 -18.17
C MET A 1 11.94 -1.15 -16.87
N ASP A 2 13.25 -0.86 -16.89
CA ASP A 2 13.97 -0.40 -15.68
C ASP A 2 13.47 0.95 -15.14
N ASP A 3 13.14 1.91 -15.99
CA ASP A 3 12.60 3.21 -15.53
C ASP A 3 11.23 3.06 -14.88
N LEU A 4 10.35 2.22 -15.45
CA LEU A 4 9.03 1.93 -14.89
C LEU A 4 9.13 1.21 -13.54
N LEU A 5 10.08 0.28 -13.40
CA LEU A 5 10.36 -0.38 -12.12
C LEU A 5 10.92 0.61 -11.07
N ARG A 6 11.77 1.55 -11.48
CA ARG A 6 12.29 2.60 -10.58
C ARG A 6 11.21 3.55 -10.11
N GLU A 7 10.32 3.97 -11.01
CA GLU A 7 9.15 4.79 -10.68
C GLU A 7 8.25 4.05 -9.70
N PHE A 8 7.90 2.80 -10.00
CA PHE A 8 7.12 1.94 -9.09
C PHE A 8 7.75 1.81 -7.70
N LEU A 9 9.05 1.57 -7.61
CA LEU A 9 9.75 1.47 -6.33
C LEU A 9 9.72 2.80 -5.55
N THR A 10 9.83 3.92 -6.26
CA THR A 10 9.79 5.26 -5.66
C THR A 10 8.38 5.55 -5.12
N GLU A 11 7.35 5.42 -5.95
CA GLU A 11 5.94 5.66 -5.57
C GLU A 11 5.48 4.70 -4.45
N THR A 12 5.90 3.44 -4.52
CA THR A 12 5.56 2.46 -3.48
C THR A 12 6.22 2.82 -2.15
N SER A 13 7.47 3.30 -2.17
CA SER A 13 8.16 3.74 -0.95
C SER A 13 7.45 4.94 -0.31
N GLU A 14 7.07 5.94 -1.10
CA GLU A 14 6.31 7.10 -0.61
C GLU A 14 4.91 6.72 -0.09
N SER A 15 4.27 5.76 -0.74
CA SER A 15 2.99 5.21 -0.28
C SER A 15 3.12 4.48 1.05
N LEU A 16 4.20 3.71 1.24
CA LEU A 16 4.49 3.02 2.49
C LEU A 16 4.80 4.00 3.63
N ASP A 17 5.57 5.07 3.37
CA ASP A 17 5.78 6.14 4.35
C ASP A 17 4.44 6.78 4.78
N THR A 18 3.50 6.90 3.85
CA THR A 18 2.15 7.40 4.16
C THR A 18 1.37 6.39 5.01
N VAL A 19 1.44 5.09 4.70
CA VAL A 19 0.83 4.01 5.49
C VAL A 19 1.35 4.03 6.92
N ASP A 20 2.67 4.12 7.11
CA ASP A 20 3.30 4.18 8.45
C ASP A 20 2.74 5.35 9.28
N ASN A 21 2.66 6.54 8.67
CA ASN A 21 2.07 7.70 9.33
C ASN A 21 0.58 7.53 9.65
N GLN A 22 -0.20 6.86 8.79
CA GLN A 22 -1.60 6.58 9.07
C GLN A 22 -1.75 5.55 10.19
N LEU A 23 -0.89 4.53 10.26
CA LEU A 23 -0.91 3.53 11.33
C LEU A 23 -0.64 4.18 12.70
N VAL A 24 0.36 5.07 12.79
CA VAL A 24 0.62 5.83 14.02
C VAL A 24 -0.58 6.70 14.43
N LYS A 25 -1.29 7.29 13.46
CA LYS A 25 -2.54 8.03 13.75
C LYS A 25 -3.65 7.11 14.20
N PHE A 26 -3.76 5.92 13.60
CA PHE A 26 -4.75 4.93 13.97
C PHE A 26 -4.57 4.45 15.41
N GLU A 27 -3.32 4.31 15.89
CA GLU A 27 -3.04 4.00 17.30
C GLU A 27 -3.64 5.02 18.27
N GLN A 28 -3.66 6.30 17.87
CA GLN A 28 -4.23 7.40 18.66
C GLN A 28 -5.75 7.51 18.50
N GLU A 29 -6.27 7.17 17.32
CA GLU A 29 -7.68 7.31 16.94
C GLU A 29 -8.27 5.98 16.41
N PRO A 30 -8.34 4.90 17.21
CA PRO A 30 -8.65 3.55 16.71
C PRO A 30 -10.08 3.37 16.19
N ASN A 31 -10.99 4.31 16.50
CA ASN A 31 -12.38 4.28 16.01
C ASN A 31 -12.57 5.11 14.73
N ASN A 32 -11.51 5.74 14.21
CA ASN A 32 -11.58 6.57 13.01
C ASN A 32 -11.42 5.72 11.75
N ALA A 33 -12.52 5.16 11.26
CA ALA A 33 -12.56 4.29 10.08
C ALA A 33 -11.95 4.93 8.81
N LYS A 34 -11.91 6.26 8.73
CA LYS A 34 -11.29 6.96 7.58
C LYS A 34 -9.79 6.69 7.47
N ILE A 35 -9.12 6.44 8.60
CA ILE A 35 -7.68 6.14 8.62
C ILE A 35 -7.45 4.77 7.99
N LEU A 36 -8.23 3.75 8.38
CA LEU A 36 -8.17 2.42 7.78
C LEU A 36 -8.53 2.46 6.28
N ASP A 37 -9.58 3.20 5.89
CA ASP A 37 -9.93 3.39 4.48
C ASP A 37 -8.78 3.98 3.65
N ASN A 38 -8.02 4.92 4.22
CA ASN A 38 -6.85 5.50 3.56
C ASN A 38 -5.75 4.46 3.37
N ILE A 39 -5.43 3.69 4.42
CA ILE A 39 -4.41 2.65 4.37
C ILE A 39 -4.81 1.59 3.34
N PHE A 40 -6.05 1.11 3.38
CA PHE A 40 -6.58 0.12 2.44
C PHE A 40 -6.42 0.59 0.99
N ARG A 41 -6.79 1.84 0.69
CA ARG A 41 -6.66 2.40 -0.67
C ARG A 41 -5.20 2.43 -1.15
N LEU A 42 -4.25 2.77 -0.29
CA LEU A 42 -2.82 2.79 -0.65
C LEU A 42 -2.31 1.38 -0.98
N VAL A 43 -2.64 0.40 -0.13
CA VAL A 43 -2.26 -1.00 -0.36
C VAL A 43 -2.96 -1.56 -1.62
N HIS A 44 -4.22 -1.20 -1.86
CA HIS A 44 -4.96 -1.57 -3.06
C HIS A 44 -4.28 -1.06 -4.34
N THR A 45 -3.83 0.19 -4.34
CA THR A 45 -3.08 0.76 -5.46
C THR A 45 -1.78 0.01 -5.69
N ILE A 46 -1.00 -0.26 -4.64
CA ILE A 46 0.26 -1.02 -4.74
C ILE A 46 0.01 -2.41 -5.34
N LYS A 47 -1.02 -3.13 -4.87
CA LYS A 47 -1.43 -4.43 -5.43
C LYS A 47 -1.74 -4.31 -6.94
N GLY A 48 -2.56 -3.32 -7.31
CA GLY A 48 -2.92 -3.06 -8.71
C GLY A 48 -1.70 -2.86 -9.60
N THR A 49 -0.74 -2.05 -9.15
CA THR A 49 0.51 -1.82 -9.88
C THR A 49 1.38 -3.07 -9.94
N CYS A 50 1.41 -3.89 -8.88
CA CYS A 50 2.11 -5.19 -8.91
C CYS A 50 1.52 -6.14 -9.96
N GLY A 51 0.19 -6.22 -10.06
CA GLY A 51 -0.48 -7.02 -11.08
C GLY A 51 -0.20 -6.50 -12.50
N PHE A 52 -0.23 -5.18 -12.69
CA PHE A 52 0.11 -4.53 -13.96
C PHE A 52 1.55 -4.82 -14.41
N LEU A 53 2.51 -4.78 -13.48
CA LEU A 53 3.93 -5.03 -13.75
C LEU A 53 4.29 -6.53 -13.84
N GLY A 54 3.34 -7.43 -13.60
CA GLY A 54 3.60 -8.87 -13.60
C GLY A 54 4.51 -9.32 -12.44
N LEU A 55 4.32 -8.75 -11.24
CA LEU A 55 5.08 -9.03 -10.02
C LEU A 55 4.25 -9.88 -9.03
N PRO A 56 3.99 -11.17 -9.32
CA PRO A 56 2.97 -11.97 -8.61
C PRO A 56 3.28 -12.17 -7.12
N ARG A 57 4.56 -12.18 -6.74
CA ARG A 57 4.96 -12.30 -5.33
C ARG A 57 4.60 -11.05 -4.52
N LEU A 58 4.78 -9.87 -5.11
CA LEU A 58 4.46 -8.59 -4.46
C LEU A 58 2.95 -8.35 -4.48
N GLU A 59 2.28 -8.72 -5.57
CA GLU A 59 0.81 -8.69 -5.64
C GLU A 59 0.18 -9.54 -4.53
N ALA A 60 0.65 -10.78 -4.34
CA ALA A 60 0.16 -11.65 -3.27
C ALA A 60 0.42 -11.07 -1.87
N LEU A 61 1.57 -10.40 -1.66
CA LEU A 61 1.88 -9.75 -0.39
C LEU A 61 0.94 -8.55 -0.14
N ALA A 62 0.73 -7.69 -1.13
CA ALA A 62 -0.17 -6.55 -1.00
C ALA A 62 -1.63 -7.00 -0.77
N HIS A 63 -2.05 -8.07 -1.43
CA HIS A 63 -3.37 -8.67 -1.21
C HIS A 63 -3.55 -9.23 0.21
N ALA A 64 -2.51 -9.86 0.78
CA ALA A 64 -2.54 -10.28 2.18
C ALA A 64 -2.67 -9.08 3.13
N GLY A 65 -2.04 -7.96 2.80
CA GLY A 65 -2.20 -6.68 3.51
C GLY A 65 -3.64 -6.16 3.48
N GLU A 66 -4.28 -6.13 2.30
CA GLU A 66 -5.70 -5.75 2.18
C GLU A 66 -6.63 -6.66 2.99
N THR A 67 -6.35 -7.97 3.03
CA THR A 67 -7.21 -8.95 3.72
C THR A 67 -7.19 -8.78 5.24
N LEU A 68 -6.12 -8.21 5.79
CA LEU A 68 -5.98 -7.95 7.23
C LEU A 68 -6.80 -6.75 7.70
N MET A 69 -7.09 -5.80 6.80
CA MET A 69 -7.77 -4.54 7.08
C MET A 69 -9.29 -4.68 7.02
#